data_AF-A0A849X0Z7-F1
#
_entry.id   AF-A0A849X0Z7-F1
#
_cell.length_a   1.000
_cell.length_b   1.000
_cell.length_c   1.000
_cell.angle_alpha   90.00
_cell.angle_beta   90.00
_cell.angle_gamma   90.00
#
_symmetry.space_group_name_H-M   'P 1'
#
loop_
_entity.id
_entity.type
_entity.pdbx_description
1 polymer ?
#
loop_
_entity_poly.entity_id
_entity_poly.type
_entity_poly.pdbx_seq_one_letter_code
_entity_poly.pdbx_strand_id
1 'polypeptide(L)'
;MDRITRFTAIVLLSAAFSAAPSLPGSARSTCAWCTEGDEAVAKELRRLGGLPPADILREVRAQGACVEILDSGRKAPGGFHWGKVEATQGKLSDVTQHKALMGKTLCRGEHEKAKDCATILVASDAPFSTLLHEWLHFQQTKKAGTVCATSKPLWKRAPSEMEKNLLGDFEWDVLMVLWENRSRLPLGVEDRITVASEILEQAEKRRGRHPDAAAWVKREDVRAYLMRAMASWPGCLLMGE
;
A
#
# COMPACT_ATOMS: atom_id res chain seq x y z
N MET A 1 -18.65 -4.82 -15.93
CA MET A 1 -18.95 -5.64 -14.73
C MET A 1 -18.16 -5.07 -13.59
N ASP A 2 -18.84 -4.51 -12.61
CA ASP A 2 -18.22 -3.78 -11.51
C ASP A 2 -17.50 -4.72 -10.54
N ARG A 3 -16.40 -4.26 -9.94
CA ARG A 3 -15.52 -5.11 -9.09
C ARG A 3 -16.27 -5.81 -7.96
N ILE A 4 -17.37 -5.20 -7.49
CA ILE A 4 -18.14 -5.62 -6.32
C ILE A 4 -18.97 -6.88 -6.59
N THR A 5 -19.48 -7.07 -7.82
CA THR A 5 -20.33 -8.22 -8.15
C THR A 5 -19.56 -9.56 -8.16
N ARG A 6 -18.23 -9.53 -8.22
CA ARG A 6 -17.40 -10.75 -8.09
C ARG A 6 -17.18 -11.19 -6.64
N PHE A 7 -17.36 -10.32 -5.65
CA PHE A 7 -17.01 -10.61 -4.25
C PHE A 7 -18.12 -11.32 -3.46
N THR A 8 -19.39 -11.15 -3.86
CA THR A 8 -20.54 -11.70 -3.13
C THR A 8 -20.59 -13.24 -3.15
N ALA A 9 -19.92 -13.90 -4.10
CA ALA A 9 -20.01 -15.35 -4.27
C ALA A 9 -19.14 -16.19 -3.31
N ILE A 10 -18.22 -15.58 -2.54
CA ILE A 10 -17.24 -16.33 -1.72
C ILE A 10 -17.63 -16.37 -0.22
N VAL A 11 -18.66 -15.64 0.18
CA VAL A 11 -18.87 -15.27 1.59
C VAL A 11 -20.17 -15.84 2.14
N LEU A 12 -20.18 -17.12 2.45
CA LEU A 12 -21.16 -17.71 3.36
C LEU A 12 -20.50 -18.89 4.07
N LEU A 13 -19.86 -18.65 5.22
CA LEU A 13 -19.90 -19.52 6.40
C LEU A 13 -18.99 -19.00 7.53
N SER A 14 -19.62 -18.91 8.71
CA SER A 14 -19.05 -19.08 10.05
C SER A 14 -18.43 -17.89 10.79
N ALA A 15 -19.07 -17.62 11.92
CA ALA A 15 -18.66 -16.73 13.00
C ALA A 15 -17.97 -17.53 14.12
N ALA A 16 -16.95 -16.93 14.76
CA ALA A 16 -16.73 -16.92 16.22
C ALA A 16 -15.36 -16.27 16.55
N PHE A 17 -15.29 -15.63 17.72
CA PHE A 17 -14.16 -14.86 18.27
C PHE A 17 -12.91 -15.69 18.61
N SER A 18 -11.72 -15.11 18.43
CA SER A 18 -10.69 -14.89 19.49
C SER A 18 -9.40 -14.29 18.91
N ALA A 19 -8.63 -13.61 19.77
CA ALA A 19 -7.39 -12.90 19.46
C ALA A 19 -6.46 -13.73 18.57
N ALA A 20 -6.07 -13.15 17.41
CA ALA A 20 -5.17 -13.79 16.48
C ALA A 20 -3.78 -13.96 17.13
N PRO A 21 -3.24 -15.18 17.22
CA PRO A 21 -1.87 -15.38 17.69
C PRO A 21 -0.90 -14.70 16.72
N SER A 22 0.08 -13.97 17.27
CA SER A 22 1.26 -13.53 16.55
C SER A 22 1.97 -14.77 15.99
N LEU A 23 2.10 -14.84 14.66
CA LEU A 23 2.76 -15.96 14.01
C LEU A 23 4.24 -16.03 14.43
N PRO A 24 4.80 -17.26 14.56
CA PRO A 24 6.25 -17.42 14.62
C PRO A 24 6.84 -16.87 13.32
N GLY A 25 7.93 -16.09 13.46
CA GLY A 25 8.57 -15.42 12.33
C GLY A 25 8.82 -16.39 11.19
N SER A 26 8.22 -16.10 10.04
CA SER A 26 8.55 -16.70 8.75
C SER A 26 10.06 -16.80 8.62
N ALA A 27 10.57 -17.91 8.07
CA ALA A 27 11.98 -18.05 7.73
C ALA A 27 12.31 -16.98 6.67
N ARG A 28 12.66 -15.79 7.14
CA ARG A 28 12.75 -14.55 6.37
C ARG A 28 13.71 -14.78 5.22
N SER A 29 13.19 -14.83 4.01
CA SER A 29 14.04 -14.80 2.83
C SER A 29 14.87 -13.52 2.93
N THR A 30 16.20 -13.65 2.93
CA THR A 30 17.12 -12.52 2.94
C THR A 30 17.07 -11.87 1.56
N CYS A 31 16.00 -11.11 1.30
CA CYS A 31 15.88 -10.37 0.06
C CYS A 31 16.50 -8.99 0.25
N ALA A 32 17.34 -8.57 -0.69
CA ALA A 32 18.16 -7.35 -0.55
C ALA A 32 17.35 -6.05 -0.42
N TRP A 33 16.09 -6.08 -0.86
CA TRP A 33 15.16 -4.95 -0.83
C TRP A 33 14.13 -5.06 0.31
N CYS A 34 14.06 -6.19 1.02
CA CYS A 34 13.02 -6.45 2.01
C CYS A 34 13.07 -5.42 3.14
N THR A 35 11.89 -4.94 3.49
CA THR A 35 11.63 -4.12 4.68
C THR A 35 10.92 -4.92 5.78
N GLU A 36 10.30 -6.04 5.43
CA GLU A 36 9.75 -7.01 6.36
C GLU A 36 10.84 -7.51 7.32
N GLY A 37 10.56 -7.41 8.61
CA GLY A 37 11.49 -7.81 9.66
C GLY A 37 12.64 -6.84 9.96
N ASP A 38 12.75 -5.71 9.27
CA ASP A 38 13.67 -4.64 9.63
C ASP A 38 13.08 -3.79 10.77
N GLU A 39 13.59 -3.96 11.98
CA GLU A 39 13.09 -3.23 13.15
C GLU A 39 13.35 -1.73 13.11
N ALA A 40 14.39 -1.27 12.40
CA ALA A 40 14.63 0.16 12.26
C ALA A 40 13.53 0.79 11.37
N VAL A 41 13.20 0.12 10.26
CA VAL A 41 12.09 0.54 9.38
C VAL A 41 10.76 0.46 10.13
N ALA A 42 10.49 -0.62 10.85
CA ALA A 42 9.24 -0.77 11.60
C ALA A 42 9.10 0.27 12.73
N LYS A 43 10.20 0.56 13.46
CA LYS A 43 10.20 1.62 14.48
C LYS A 43 9.91 2.99 13.86
N GLU A 44 10.55 3.29 12.74
CA GLU A 44 10.37 4.56 12.06
C GLU A 44 8.97 4.69 11.46
N LEU A 45 8.42 3.63 10.87
CA LEU A 45 7.03 3.58 10.39
C LEU A 45 6.04 3.93 11.50
N ARG A 46 6.21 3.32 12.68
CA ARG A 46 5.36 3.58 13.84
C ARG A 46 5.52 5.02 14.34
N ARG A 47 6.74 5.56 14.32
CA ARG A 47 7.00 6.96 14.68
C ARG A 47 6.29 7.90 13.71
N LEU A 48 6.50 7.74 12.41
CA LEU A 48 5.86 8.53 11.36
C LEU A 48 4.34 8.44 11.46
N GLY A 49 3.80 7.24 11.65
CA GLY A 49 2.35 7.05 11.83
C GLY A 49 1.78 7.81 13.04
N GLY A 50 2.57 8.11 14.06
CA GLY A 50 2.13 8.90 15.21
C GLY A 50 2.17 10.42 15.02
N LEU A 51 2.68 10.91 13.90
CA LEU A 51 2.86 12.34 13.65
C LEU A 51 1.64 12.98 12.95
N PRO A 52 1.43 14.30 13.12
CA PRO A 52 0.53 15.06 12.27
C PRO A 52 0.92 14.98 10.78
N PRO A 53 -0.03 15.04 9.84
CA PRO A 53 0.24 14.91 8.40
C PRO A 53 1.34 15.83 7.85
N ALA A 54 1.34 17.11 8.22
CA ALA A 54 2.36 18.07 7.79
C ALA A 54 3.76 17.69 8.29
N ASP A 55 3.84 17.13 9.49
CA ASP A 55 5.10 16.70 10.08
C ASP A 55 5.64 15.45 9.37
N ILE A 56 4.77 14.53 8.96
CA ILE A 56 5.19 13.36 8.18
C ILE A 56 5.81 13.79 6.85
N LEU A 57 5.17 14.71 6.13
CA LEU A 57 5.71 15.23 4.87
C LEU A 57 7.11 15.83 5.09
N ARG A 58 7.30 16.59 6.17
CA ARG A 58 8.60 17.16 6.53
C ARG A 58 9.63 16.07 6.83
N GLU A 59 9.28 15.09 7.64
CA GLU A 59 10.19 13.99 8.02
C GLU A 59 10.57 13.12 6.83
N VAL A 60 9.61 12.75 5.98
CA VAL A 60 9.86 11.98 4.75
C VAL A 60 10.79 12.74 3.81
N ARG A 61 10.62 14.06 3.70
CA ARG A 61 11.54 14.92 2.93
C ARG A 61 12.94 14.99 3.53
N ALA A 62 13.03 15.12 4.85
CA ALA A 62 14.31 15.11 5.56
C ALA A 62 15.09 13.80 5.36
N GLN A 63 14.40 12.69 5.08
CA GLN A 63 15.02 11.40 4.75
C GLN A 63 15.52 11.28 3.30
N GLY A 64 15.35 12.34 2.49
CA GLY A 64 15.85 12.46 1.13
C GLY A 64 14.84 12.11 0.02
N ALA A 65 13.57 11.89 0.36
CA ALA A 65 12.51 11.75 -0.64
C ALA A 65 12.00 13.14 -1.07
N CYS A 66 11.66 13.28 -2.34
CA CYS A 66 10.71 14.32 -2.73
C CYS A 66 9.30 13.78 -2.53
N VAL A 67 8.37 14.67 -2.15
CA VAL A 67 6.96 14.30 -1.99
C VAL A 67 6.14 15.30 -2.78
N GLU A 68 5.38 14.81 -3.76
CA GLU A 68 4.43 15.62 -4.52
C GLU A 68 2.99 15.23 -4.25
N ILE A 69 2.17 16.22 -3.88
CA ILE A 69 0.73 16.06 -3.75
C ILE A 69 0.09 16.42 -5.09
N LEU A 70 -0.63 15.49 -5.71
CA LEU A 70 -1.22 15.67 -7.03
C LEU A 70 -2.74 15.79 -6.94
N ASP A 71 -3.31 16.78 -7.64
CA ASP A 71 -4.76 16.88 -7.80
C ASP A 71 -5.26 15.65 -8.56
N SER A 72 -6.19 14.92 -7.96
CA SER A 72 -6.77 13.74 -8.59
C SER A 72 -7.96 14.07 -9.47
N GLY A 73 -8.57 15.25 -9.32
CA GLY A 73 -9.82 15.63 -9.96
C GLY A 73 -11.02 14.75 -9.58
N ARG A 74 -10.87 13.83 -8.62
CA ARG A 74 -11.95 12.97 -8.14
C ARG A 74 -12.81 13.74 -7.16
N LYS A 75 -14.14 13.53 -7.21
CA LYS A 75 -15.03 13.98 -6.14
C LYS A 75 -14.71 13.14 -4.91
N ALA A 76 -14.08 13.74 -3.90
CA ALA A 76 -13.52 13.04 -2.74
C ALA A 76 -14.59 12.16 -2.05
N PRO A 77 -14.49 10.82 -2.17
CA PRO A 77 -15.33 9.91 -1.41
C PRO A 77 -14.60 9.61 -0.10
N GLY A 78 -14.92 10.32 0.99
CA GLY A 78 -14.54 9.97 2.37
C GLY A 78 -13.03 9.99 2.75
N GLY A 79 -12.11 10.03 1.79
CA GLY A 79 -10.67 9.93 2.02
C GLY A 79 -10.01 11.16 2.67
N PHE A 80 -8.80 10.96 3.20
CA PHE A 80 -7.97 12.04 3.73
C PHE A 80 -7.60 13.02 2.60
N HIS A 81 -7.62 14.32 2.88
CA HIS A 81 -7.38 15.34 1.85
C HIS A 81 -6.01 16.02 2.03
N TRP A 82 -4.95 15.42 1.49
CA TRP A 82 -3.58 15.97 1.48
C TRP A 82 -3.51 17.39 0.91
N GLY A 83 -4.39 17.73 -0.04
CA GLY A 83 -4.48 19.10 -0.57
C GLY A 83 -4.83 20.19 0.47
N LYS A 84 -5.32 19.79 1.65
CA LYS A 84 -5.55 20.71 2.80
C LYS A 84 -4.31 20.84 3.70
N VAL A 85 -3.39 19.89 3.60
CA VAL A 85 -2.11 19.90 4.32
C VAL A 85 -1.06 20.66 3.53
N GLU A 86 -1.03 20.44 2.21
CA GLU A 86 -0.08 21.07 1.30
C GLU A 86 -0.71 21.29 -0.08
N ALA A 87 -0.33 22.38 -0.75
CA ALA A 87 -0.82 22.70 -2.08
C ALA A 87 -0.45 21.62 -3.11
N THR A 88 -1.37 21.34 -4.02
CA THR A 88 -1.13 20.39 -5.11
C THR A 88 -0.10 20.93 -6.11
N GLN A 89 0.80 20.08 -6.58
CA GLN A 89 1.93 20.43 -7.46
C GLN A 89 1.74 19.93 -8.91
N GLY A 90 0.50 19.61 -9.29
CA GLY A 90 0.15 19.13 -10.63
C GLY A 90 -1.04 18.19 -10.57
N LYS A 91 -1.31 17.48 -11.66
CA LYS A 91 -2.42 16.54 -11.75
C LYS A 91 -1.93 15.10 -11.78
N LEU A 92 -2.72 14.20 -11.22
CA LEU A 92 -2.44 12.76 -11.25
C LEU A 92 -2.41 12.22 -12.69
N SER A 93 -3.22 12.82 -13.59
CA SER A 93 -3.26 12.51 -15.02
C SER A 93 -1.92 12.73 -15.74
N ASP A 94 -1.05 13.56 -15.17
CA ASP A 94 0.25 13.88 -15.77
C ASP A 94 1.26 12.72 -15.59
N VAL A 95 0.90 11.71 -14.79
CA VAL A 95 1.77 10.61 -14.38
C VAL A 95 1.17 9.26 -14.75
N THR A 96 -0.16 9.16 -14.77
CA THR A 96 -0.83 7.90 -15.06
C THR A 96 -2.17 8.12 -15.76
N GLN A 97 -2.55 7.15 -16.59
CA GLN A 97 -3.91 7.03 -17.12
C GLN A 97 -4.84 6.25 -16.17
N HIS A 98 -4.29 5.62 -15.12
CA HIS A 98 -5.07 4.84 -14.16
C HIS A 98 -5.76 5.75 -13.14
N LYS A 99 -7.07 5.92 -13.31
CA LYS A 99 -7.91 6.74 -12.41
C LYS A 99 -7.93 6.27 -10.95
N ALA A 100 -7.50 5.03 -10.68
CA ALA A 100 -7.47 4.43 -9.35
C ALA A 100 -6.13 4.60 -8.62
N LEU A 101 -5.11 5.20 -9.24
CA LEU A 101 -3.83 5.42 -8.56
C LEU A 101 -4.03 6.40 -7.39
N MET A 102 -3.58 6.01 -6.22
CA MET A 102 -3.61 6.84 -5.01
C MET A 102 -2.20 7.26 -4.61
N GLY A 103 -1.21 6.39 -4.78
CA GLY A 103 0.20 6.67 -4.50
C GLY A 103 1.09 6.02 -5.55
N LYS A 104 2.31 6.55 -5.70
CA LYS A 104 3.39 5.89 -6.43
C LYS A 104 4.75 6.44 -6.03
N THR A 105 5.68 5.56 -5.73
CA THR A 105 7.09 5.90 -5.56
C THR A 105 7.84 5.75 -6.87
N LEU A 106 8.61 6.77 -7.22
CA LEU A 106 9.44 6.85 -8.41
C LEU A 106 10.91 6.92 -8.03
N CYS A 107 11.75 6.16 -8.71
CA CYS A 107 13.19 6.33 -8.59
C CYS A 107 13.66 7.62 -9.28
N ARG A 108 14.78 8.18 -8.82
CA ARG A 108 15.40 9.35 -9.44
C ARG A 108 15.67 9.12 -10.93
N GLY A 109 15.19 10.00 -11.80
CA GLY A 109 15.32 9.94 -13.25
C GLY A 109 14.37 8.95 -13.94
N GLU A 110 13.37 8.44 -13.23
CA GLU A 110 12.35 7.53 -13.80
C GLU A 110 11.27 8.28 -14.59
N HIS A 111 10.95 9.50 -14.17
CA HIS A 111 9.94 10.38 -14.76
C HIS A 111 10.38 11.84 -14.59
N GLU A 112 9.79 12.78 -15.34
CA GLU A 112 10.06 14.22 -15.20
C GLU A 112 9.84 14.72 -13.77
N LYS A 113 8.79 14.24 -13.11
CA LYS A 113 8.50 14.53 -11.69
C LYS A 113 9.52 13.95 -10.70
N ALA A 114 10.33 12.99 -11.12
CA ALA A 114 11.37 12.38 -10.30
C ALA A 114 12.77 12.72 -10.80
N LYS A 115 12.95 13.83 -11.51
CA LYS A 115 14.23 14.17 -12.16
C LYS A 115 15.40 14.24 -11.18
N ASP A 116 15.19 14.91 -10.05
CA ASP A 116 16.30 15.29 -9.15
C ASP A 116 16.44 14.35 -7.93
N CYS A 117 15.39 13.63 -7.57
CA CYS A 117 15.27 12.83 -6.35
C CYS A 117 14.31 11.65 -6.56
N ALA A 118 14.44 10.61 -5.72
CA ALA A 118 13.38 9.63 -5.60
C ALA A 118 12.13 10.33 -5.06
N THR A 119 10.99 10.13 -5.71
CA THR A 119 9.81 10.96 -5.52
C THR A 119 8.61 10.10 -5.18
N ILE A 120 7.98 10.39 -4.05
CA ILE A 120 6.70 9.84 -3.64
C ILE A 120 5.62 10.76 -4.17
N LEU A 121 4.74 10.21 -5.01
CA LEU A 121 3.56 10.87 -5.51
C LEU A 121 2.36 10.41 -4.69
N VAL A 122 1.56 11.35 -4.21
CA VAL A 122 0.34 11.05 -3.47
C VAL A 122 -0.81 11.84 -4.06
N ALA A 123 -1.91 11.18 -4.35
CA ALA A 123 -3.12 11.86 -4.77
C ALA A 123 -3.70 12.69 -3.61
N SER A 124 -4.23 13.86 -3.93
CA SER A 124 -4.73 14.83 -2.95
C SER A 124 -5.88 14.33 -2.08
N ASP A 125 -6.60 13.29 -2.52
CA ASP A 125 -7.69 12.60 -1.84
C ASP A 125 -7.30 11.19 -1.35
N ALA A 126 -6.03 10.81 -1.48
CA ALA A 126 -5.55 9.51 -1.01
C ALA A 126 -5.64 9.42 0.51
N PRO A 127 -6.01 8.25 1.05
CA PRO A 127 -6.07 8.08 2.48
C PRO A 127 -4.67 8.13 3.10
N PHE A 128 -4.63 8.24 4.43
CA PHE A 128 -3.37 8.47 5.16
C PHE A 128 -2.35 7.35 4.95
N SER A 129 -2.82 6.10 4.88
CA SER A 129 -1.96 4.92 4.67
C SER A 129 -1.15 4.99 3.39
N THR A 130 -1.65 5.67 2.35
CA THR A 130 -0.97 5.76 1.06
C THR A 130 0.42 6.39 1.18
N LEU A 131 0.57 7.46 1.98
CA LEU A 131 1.90 8.05 2.16
C LEU A 131 2.85 7.11 2.91
N LEU A 132 2.36 6.36 3.90
CA LEU A 132 3.17 5.38 4.63
C LEU A 132 3.56 4.18 3.75
N HIS A 133 2.64 3.73 2.90
CA HIS A 133 2.87 2.69 1.90
C HIS A 133 3.98 3.10 0.94
N GLU A 134 3.86 4.29 0.34
CA GLU A 134 4.87 4.78 -0.59
C GLU A 134 6.20 5.10 0.10
N TRP A 135 6.18 5.53 1.36
CA TRP A 135 7.41 5.66 2.14
C TRP A 135 8.14 4.32 2.33
N LEU A 136 7.43 3.20 2.50
CA LEU A 136 8.04 1.87 2.56
C LEU A 136 8.68 1.49 1.22
N HIS A 137 8.01 1.74 0.10
CA HIS A 137 8.64 1.57 -1.22
C HIS A 137 9.87 2.45 -1.38
N PHE A 138 9.84 3.70 -0.91
CA PHE A 138 11.03 4.55 -0.91
C PHE A 138 12.18 3.91 -0.10
N GLN A 139 11.92 3.30 1.06
CA GLN A 139 12.95 2.55 1.78
C GLN A 139 13.49 1.35 0.96
N GLN A 140 12.63 0.61 0.25
CA GLN A 140 13.07 -0.46 -0.64
C GLN A 140 14.02 0.08 -1.74
N THR A 141 13.73 1.24 -2.32
CA THR A 141 14.62 1.89 -3.32
C THR A 141 15.98 2.29 -2.76
N LYS A 142 16.05 2.66 -1.47
CA LYS A 142 17.31 2.99 -0.79
C LYS A 142 18.15 1.75 -0.49
N LYS A 143 17.51 0.64 -0.15
CA LYS A 143 18.18 -0.61 0.23
C LYS A 143 18.82 -1.33 -0.94
N ALA A 144 18.14 -1.37 -2.10
CA ALA A 144 18.64 -2.12 -3.25
C ALA A 144 18.42 -1.37 -4.56
N GLY A 145 19.52 -1.20 -5.31
CA GLY A 145 19.48 -0.64 -6.65
C GLY A 145 18.66 -1.46 -7.66
N THR A 146 18.36 -2.73 -7.34
CA THR A 146 17.54 -3.62 -8.17
C THR A 146 16.12 -3.10 -8.35
N VAL A 147 15.51 -2.47 -7.33
CA VAL A 147 14.16 -1.89 -7.45
C VAL A 147 14.13 -0.84 -8.56
N CYS A 148 15.10 0.08 -8.55
CA CYS A 148 15.20 1.12 -9.56
C CYS A 148 15.65 0.59 -10.92
N ALA A 149 16.52 -0.42 -10.96
CA ALA A 149 16.93 -1.07 -12.21
C ALA A 149 15.75 -1.76 -12.90
N THR A 150 14.81 -2.32 -12.13
CA THR A 150 13.59 -2.95 -12.64
C THR A 150 12.51 -1.92 -12.98
N SER A 151 12.25 -0.92 -12.12
CA SER A 151 11.11 0.00 -12.33
C SER A 151 11.32 0.95 -13.52
N LYS A 152 12.52 1.53 -13.67
CA LYS A 152 12.77 2.58 -14.68
C LYS A 152 12.47 2.15 -16.13
N PRO A 153 12.92 0.97 -16.61
CA PRO A 153 12.62 0.56 -17.98
C PRO A 153 11.13 0.35 -18.25
N LEU A 154 10.33 0.04 -17.23
CA LEU A 154 8.91 -0.30 -17.35
C LEU A 154 8.01 0.91 -17.61
N TRP A 155 8.54 2.13 -17.53
CA TRP A 155 7.84 3.32 -18.01
C TRP A 155 7.75 3.39 -19.53
N LYS A 156 8.66 2.70 -20.22
CA LYS A 156 8.77 2.74 -21.69
C LYS A 156 8.24 1.48 -22.34
N ARG A 157 7.90 0.44 -21.55
CA ARG A 157 7.38 -0.83 -22.06
C ARG A 157 6.56 -1.59 -21.01
N ALA A 158 5.76 -2.54 -21.48
CA ALA A 158 5.07 -3.46 -20.58
C ALA A 158 6.06 -4.37 -19.81
N PRO A 159 5.72 -4.78 -18.57
CA PRO A 159 6.50 -5.73 -17.81
C PRO A 159 6.36 -7.15 -18.34
N SER A 160 7.48 -7.88 -18.37
CA SER A 160 7.49 -9.34 -18.55
C SER A 160 6.89 -10.04 -17.33
N GLU A 161 6.59 -11.33 -17.45
CA GLU A 161 6.00 -12.09 -16.35
C GLU A 161 6.92 -12.17 -15.13
N MET A 162 8.24 -12.31 -15.35
CA MET A 162 9.24 -12.27 -14.29
C MET A 162 9.23 -10.92 -13.56
N GLU A 163 9.13 -9.81 -14.29
CA GLU A 163 9.09 -8.46 -13.71
C GLU A 163 7.78 -8.19 -12.97
N LYS A 164 6.64 -8.66 -13.48
CA LYS A 164 5.37 -8.59 -12.74
C LYS A 164 5.46 -9.35 -11.41
N ASN A 165 6.07 -10.53 -11.42
CA ASN A 165 6.27 -11.31 -10.20
C ASN A 165 7.15 -10.56 -9.21
N LEU A 166 8.27 -10.00 -9.66
CA LEU A 166 9.19 -9.23 -8.83
C LEU A 166 8.55 -7.94 -8.28
N LEU A 167 7.85 -7.16 -9.12
CA LEU A 167 7.10 -5.98 -8.67
C LEU A 167 6.03 -6.35 -7.64
N GLY A 168 5.37 -7.49 -7.86
CA GLY A 168 4.44 -8.00 -6.86
C GLY A 168 5.17 -8.32 -5.55
N ASP A 169 6.35 -8.94 -5.60
CA ASP A 169 7.07 -9.30 -4.39
C ASP A 169 7.47 -8.03 -3.60
N PHE A 170 7.82 -6.93 -4.28
CA PHE A 170 8.01 -5.63 -3.64
C PHE A 170 6.74 -5.15 -2.91
N GLU A 171 5.59 -5.25 -3.58
CA GLU A 171 4.29 -4.91 -3.01
C GLU A 171 3.92 -5.76 -1.80
N TRP A 172 4.21 -7.07 -1.86
CA TRP A 172 3.96 -8.00 -0.76
C TRP A 172 4.65 -7.59 0.53
N ASP A 173 5.95 -7.33 0.46
CA ASP A 173 6.78 -6.94 1.60
C ASP A 173 6.25 -5.67 2.27
N VAL A 174 5.89 -4.64 1.48
CA VAL A 174 5.28 -3.41 2.00
C VAL A 174 3.96 -3.71 2.73
N LEU A 175 3.08 -4.48 2.09
CA LEU A 175 1.78 -4.83 2.67
C LEU A 175 1.92 -5.64 3.97
N MET A 176 2.88 -6.56 4.02
CA MET A 176 3.18 -7.35 5.21
C MET A 176 3.65 -6.45 6.37
N VAL A 177 4.59 -5.52 6.11
CA VAL A 177 5.05 -4.55 7.11
C VAL A 177 3.91 -3.68 7.63
N LEU A 178 3.05 -3.16 6.74
CA LEU A 178 1.87 -2.38 7.13
C LEU A 178 0.93 -3.20 7.99
N TRP A 179 0.66 -4.45 7.62
CA TRP A 179 -0.21 -5.34 8.39
C TRP A 179 0.35 -5.64 9.77
N GLU A 180 1.62 -6.00 9.90
CA GLU A 180 2.25 -6.30 11.18
C GLU A 180 2.21 -5.10 12.13
N ASN A 181 2.27 -3.88 11.59
CA ASN A 181 2.25 -2.64 12.38
C ASN A 181 0.85 -2.00 12.51
N ARG A 182 -0.18 -2.53 11.84
CA ARG A 182 -1.51 -1.90 11.71
C ARG A 182 -2.18 -1.50 13.02
N SER A 183 -1.93 -2.23 14.11
CA SER A 183 -2.52 -1.95 15.43
C SER A 183 -1.89 -0.73 16.11
N ARG A 184 -0.74 -0.27 15.63
CA ARG A 184 0.03 0.87 16.15
C ARG A 184 0.03 2.07 15.20
N LEU A 185 -0.63 1.94 14.05
CA LEU A 185 -0.78 3.01 13.05
C LEU A 185 -2.21 3.56 13.14
N PRO A 186 -2.41 4.87 12.96
CA PRO A 186 -3.75 5.49 12.98
C PRO A 186 -4.50 5.25 11.67
N LEU A 187 -4.54 3.99 11.21
CA LEU A 187 -5.23 3.61 9.99
C LEU A 187 -6.75 3.66 10.22
N GLY A 188 -7.46 4.37 9.35
CA GLY A 188 -8.91 4.36 9.29
C GLY A 188 -9.46 2.99 8.88
N VAL A 189 -10.77 2.81 8.93
CA VAL A 189 -11.42 1.55 8.51
C VAL A 189 -11.12 1.26 7.03
N GLU A 190 -11.17 2.27 6.17
CA GLU A 190 -10.90 2.16 4.73
C GLU A 190 -9.46 1.73 4.44
N ASP A 191 -8.49 2.32 5.14
CA ASP A 191 -7.06 1.94 5.05
C ASP A 191 -6.87 0.46 5.38
N ARG A 192 -7.48 0.01 6.48
CA ARG A 192 -7.34 -1.37 6.95
C ARG A 192 -8.04 -2.36 6.02
N ILE A 193 -9.19 -2.00 5.44
CA ILE A 193 -9.86 -2.80 4.41
C ILE A 193 -8.97 -2.91 3.17
N THR A 194 -8.39 -1.79 2.73
CA THR A 194 -7.52 -1.74 1.54
C THR A 194 -6.32 -2.65 1.72
N VAL A 195 -5.54 -2.46 2.80
CA VAL A 195 -4.36 -3.29 3.10
C VAL A 195 -4.74 -4.77 3.19
N ALA A 196 -5.82 -5.12 3.90
CA ALA A 196 -6.25 -6.51 4.01
C ALA A 196 -6.67 -7.12 2.66
N SER A 197 -7.39 -6.36 1.85
CA SER A 197 -7.87 -6.82 0.53
C SER A 197 -6.70 -7.04 -0.43
N GLU A 198 -5.76 -6.11 -0.45
CA GLU A 198 -4.56 -6.20 -1.29
C GLU A 198 -3.67 -7.37 -0.86
N ILE A 199 -3.50 -7.61 0.45
CA ILE A 199 -2.81 -8.81 0.94
C ILE A 199 -3.48 -10.08 0.41
N LEU A 200 -4.80 -10.21 0.48
CA LEU A 200 -5.48 -11.42 -0.01
C LEU A 200 -5.34 -11.58 -1.53
N GLU A 201 -5.47 -10.50 -2.31
CA GLU A 201 -5.27 -10.54 -3.75
C GLU A 201 -3.84 -10.98 -4.10
N GLN A 202 -2.86 -10.41 -3.42
CA GLN A 202 -1.45 -10.72 -3.58
C GLN A 202 -1.12 -12.15 -3.13
N ALA A 203 -1.72 -12.63 -2.05
CA ALA A 203 -1.57 -14.00 -1.56
C ALA A 203 -2.11 -15.01 -2.57
N GLU A 204 -3.27 -14.75 -3.19
CA GLU A 204 -3.85 -15.64 -4.20
C GLU A 204 -2.94 -15.74 -5.43
N LYS A 205 -2.41 -14.62 -5.91
CA LYS A 205 -1.42 -14.59 -7.02
C LYS A 205 -0.14 -15.37 -6.69
N ARG A 206 0.22 -15.49 -5.41
CA ARG A 206 1.45 -16.15 -4.93
C ARG A 206 1.26 -17.55 -4.38
N ARG A 207 0.02 -18.04 -4.28
CA ARG A 207 -0.34 -19.27 -3.55
C ARG A 207 0.50 -20.50 -3.92
N GLY A 208 0.93 -20.61 -5.17
CA GLY A 208 1.74 -21.74 -5.67
C GLY A 208 3.26 -21.55 -5.62
N ARG A 209 3.76 -20.37 -5.21
CA ARG A 209 5.18 -20.02 -5.30
C ARG A 209 5.80 -19.42 -4.03
N HIS A 210 4.98 -18.95 -3.08
CA HIS A 210 5.47 -18.41 -1.81
C HIS A 210 4.93 -19.26 -0.64
N PRO A 211 5.80 -19.77 0.25
CA PRO A 211 5.41 -20.71 1.31
C PRO A 211 4.34 -20.13 2.24
N ASP A 212 4.45 -18.83 2.55
CA ASP A 212 3.50 -18.18 3.46
C ASP A 212 2.21 -17.71 2.77
N ALA A 213 2.21 -17.53 1.45
CA ALA A 213 1.03 -17.01 0.73
C ALA A 213 -0.16 -17.98 0.81
N ALA A 214 0.10 -19.30 0.77
CA ALA A 214 -0.93 -20.31 0.92
C ALA A 214 -1.60 -20.27 2.31
N ALA A 215 -0.84 -19.94 3.36
CA ALA A 215 -1.38 -19.74 4.70
C ALA A 215 -2.24 -18.48 4.77
N TRP A 216 -1.77 -17.39 4.16
CA TRP A 216 -2.50 -16.11 4.09
C TRP A 216 -3.85 -16.20 3.38
N VAL A 217 -3.95 -16.94 2.27
CA VAL A 217 -5.24 -17.18 1.59
C VAL A 217 -6.27 -17.82 2.53
N LYS A 218 -5.80 -18.69 3.44
CA LYS A 218 -6.63 -19.44 4.40
C LYS A 218 -6.84 -18.69 5.72
N ARG A 219 -6.27 -17.49 5.90
CA ARG A 219 -6.41 -16.73 7.14
C ARG A 219 -7.83 -16.21 7.33
N GLU A 220 -8.61 -16.97 8.10
CA GLU A 220 -9.95 -16.60 8.51
C GLU A 220 -9.98 -15.30 9.30
N ASP A 221 -8.91 -14.95 10.04
CA ASP A 221 -8.85 -13.71 10.80
C ASP A 221 -8.81 -12.46 9.91
N VAL A 222 -8.12 -12.53 8.76
CA VAL A 222 -8.06 -11.44 7.77
C VAL A 222 -9.41 -11.32 7.04
N ARG A 223 -9.98 -12.46 6.63
CA ARG A 223 -11.30 -12.49 5.99
C ARG A 223 -12.40 -12.02 6.93
N ALA A 224 -12.43 -12.51 8.16
CA ALA A 224 -13.39 -12.08 9.18
C ALA A 224 -13.20 -10.62 9.57
N TYR A 225 -11.96 -10.12 9.58
CA TYR A 225 -11.69 -8.69 9.75
C TYR A 225 -12.31 -7.86 8.63
N LEU A 226 -12.06 -8.21 7.37
CA LEU A 226 -12.67 -7.57 6.20
C LEU A 226 -14.20 -7.57 6.28
N MET A 227 -14.79 -8.72 6.60
CA MET A 227 -16.24 -8.87 6.73
C MET A 227 -16.82 -7.93 7.79
N ARG A 228 -16.20 -7.86 8.98
CA ARG A 228 -16.64 -6.95 10.04
C ARG A 228 -16.46 -5.49 9.64
N ALA A 229 -15.31 -5.15 9.05
CA ALA A 229 -14.99 -3.80 8.64
C ALA A 229 -15.98 -3.29 7.56
N MET A 230 -16.27 -4.11 6.55
CA MET A 230 -17.25 -3.82 5.50
C MET A 230 -18.67 -3.70 6.04
N ALA A 231 -19.10 -4.61 6.93
CA ALA A 231 -20.43 -4.55 7.55
C ALA A 231 -20.63 -3.30 8.42
N SER A 232 -19.55 -2.76 8.99
CA SER A 232 -19.57 -1.52 9.79
C SER A 232 -19.38 -0.24 8.98
N TRP A 233 -19.10 -0.33 7.67
CA TRP A 233 -18.81 0.82 6.83
C TRP A 233 -20.12 1.46 6.34
N PRO A 234 -20.40 2.75 6.65
CA PRO A 234 -21.64 3.41 6.24
C PRO A 234 -21.88 3.43 4.73
N GLY A 235 -20.82 3.31 3.93
CA GLY A 235 -20.91 3.20 2.46
C GLY A 235 -21.62 1.94 1.96
N CYS A 236 -21.71 0.87 2.76
CA CYS A 236 -22.47 -0.33 2.40
C CYS A 236 -23.99 -0.12 2.46
N LEU A 237 -24.48 0.88 3.21
CA LEU A 237 -25.91 1.22 3.26
C LEU A 237 -26.37 2.09 2.08
N LEU A 238 -25.44 2.68 1.32
CA LEU A 238 -25.73 3.60 0.22
C LEU A 238 -25.62 2.97 -1.18
N MET A 239 -25.34 1.66 -1.27
CA MET A 239 -25.31 0.93 -2.54
C MET A 239 -26.42 -0.13 -2.65
N GLY A 240 -27.44 -0.02 -1.79
CA GLY A 240 -28.66 -0.82 -1.80
C GLY A 240 -29.85 -0.14 -2.49
N GLU A 241 -29.63 0.97 -3.21
CA GLU A 241 -30.62 1.65 -4.05
C GLU A 241 -30.16 1.72 -5.51
#